data_AF-A0A1F7J1Y6-F1
#
_entry.id   AF-A0A1F7J1Y6-F1
#
_cell.length_a   1.000
_cell.length_b   1.000
_cell.length_c   1.000
_cell.angle_alpha   90.00
_cell.angle_beta   90.00
_cell.angle_gamma   90.00
#
_symmetry.space_group_name_H-M   'P 1'
#
loop_
_entity.id
_entity.type
_entity.pdbx_description
1 polymer ?
#
loop_
_entity_poly.entity_id
_entity_poly.type
_entity_poly.pdbx_seq_one_letter_code
_entity_poly.pdbx_strand_id
1 'polypeptide(L)' 'MKIEEYLKIVVPKIGTNSAFDLLRDARAKALENLLIEKKVATKEEIEAETEKQMGETAHNIFKMPPLPVESKKKNNEHQ' A
#
# COMPACT_ATOMS: atom_id res chain seq x y z
N MET A 1 0.00 -17.72 12.35
CA MET A 1 0.69 -17.84 11.05
C MET A 1 1.74 -16.76 10.96
N LYS A 2 2.95 -17.09 10.53
CA LYS A 2 4.03 -16.11 10.29
C LYS A 2 3.95 -15.52 8.88
N ILE A 3 4.63 -14.39 8.64
CA ILE A 3 4.63 -13.72 7.33
C ILE A 3 5.19 -14.64 6.24
N GLU A 4 6.24 -15.41 6.54
CA GLU A 4 6.87 -16.32 5.59
C GLU A 4 5.92 -17.45 5.17
N GLU A 5 5.10 -17.94 6.11
CA GLU A 5 4.08 -18.96 5.85
C GLU A 5 2.94 -18.40 5.00
N TYR A 6 2.50 -17.17 5.31
CA TYR A 6 1.51 -16.45 4.51
C TYR A 6 1.96 -16.24 3.06
N LEU A 7 3.18 -15.73 2.86
CA LEU A 7 3.71 -15.45 1.52
C LEU A 7 3.86 -16.74 0.69
N LYS A 8 4.27 -17.85 1.31
CA LYS A 8 4.33 -19.16 0.63
C LYS A 8 2.97 -19.62 0.09
N ILE A 9 1.87 -19.23 0.74
CA ILE A 9 0.52 -19.61 0.33
C ILE A 9 -0.04 -18.64 -0.72
N VAL A 10 0.20 -17.34 -0.54
CA VAL A 10 -0.49 -16.28 -1.30
C VAL A 10 0.26 -15.88 -2.57
N VAL A 11 1.60 -15.77 -2.52
CA VAL A 11 2.41 -15.37 -3.68
C VAL A 11 2.18 -16.27 -4.90
N PRO A 12 2.10 -17.61 -4.78
CA PRO A 12 1.85 -18.46 -5.95
C PRO A 12 0.48 -18.25 -6.61
N LYS A 13 -0.49 -17.65 -5.91
CA LYS A 13 -1.86 -17.46 -6.42
C LYS A 13 -2.08 -16.10 -7.07
N ILE A 14 -1.53 -15.05 -6.48
CA ILE A 14 -1.84 -13.66 -6.87
C ILE A 14 -0.59 -12.84 -7.23
N GLY A 15 0.58 -13.45 -7.19
CA GLY A 15 1.85 -12.77 -7.42
C GLY A 15 2.33 -11.95 -6.23
N THR A 16 3.58 -11.51 -6.31
CA THR A 16 4.29 -10.87 -5.21
C THR A 16 3.68 -9.53 -4.81
N ASN A 17 3.38 -8.66 -5.78
CA ASN A 17 2.87 -7.31 -5.50
C ASN A 17 1.54 -7.36 -4.76
N SER A 18 0.57 -8.13 -5.28
CA SER A 18 -0.73 -8.27 -4.64
C SER A 18 -0.65 -8.99 -3.28
N ALA A 19 0.29 -9.92 -3.10
CA ALA A 19 0.52 -10.54 -1.79
C ALA A 19 1.04 -9.52 -0.75
N PHE A 20 1.92 -8.60 -1.15
CA PHE A 20 2.40 -7.53 -0.28
C PHE A 20 1.33 -6.48 0.00
N ASP A 21 0.48 -6.15 -0.98
CA ASP A 21 -0.68 -5.27 -0.76
C ASP A 21 -1.62 -5.84 0.31
N LEU A 22 -2.00 -7.11 0.19
CA LEU A 22 -2.84 -7.77 1.19
C LEU A 22 -2.17 -7.88 2.57
N LEU A 23 -0.85 -8.11 2.61
CA LEU A 23 -0.10 -8.11 3.87
C LEU A 23 -0.11 -6.72 4.53
N ARG A 24 0.06 -5.65 3.75
CA ARG A 24 -0.02 -4.26 4.25
C ARG A 24 -1.41 -4.01 4.83
N ASP A 25 -2.46 -4.39 4.12
CA ASP A 25 -3.84 -4.17 4.55
C ASP A 25 -4.15 -4.97 5.83
N ALA A 26 -3.67 -6.21 5.94
CA ALA A 26 -3.80 -7.02 7.15
C ALA A 26 -3.08 -6.38 8.36
N ARG A 27 -1.88 -5.79 8.15
CA ARG A 27 -1.15 -5.07 9.20
C ARG A 27 -1.89 -3.81 9.63
N ALA A 28 -2.40 -3.02 8.69
CA ALA A 28 -3.21 -1.84 9.00
C ALA A 28 -4.43 -2.24 9.83
N LYS A 29 -5.14 -3.30 9.41
CA LYS A 29 -6.32 -3.78 10.13
C LYS A 29 -6.03 -4.29 11.54
N ALA A 30 -4.90 -4.97 11.72
CA ALA A 30 -4.46 -5.41 13.04
C ALA A 30 -4.22 -4.21 13.97
N LEU A 31 -3.62 -3.13 13.46
CA LEU A 31 -3.41 -1.90 14.24
C LEU A 31 -4.72 -1.20 14.59
N GLU A 32 -5.64 -1.03 13.63
CA GLU A 32 -6.97 -0.46 13.90
C GLU A 32 -7.68 -1.21 15.02
N ASN A 33 -7.75 -2.54 14.90
CA ASN A 33 -8.43 -3.37 15.88
C ASN A 33 -7.79 -3.24 17.27
N LEU A 34 -6.45 -3.21 17.36
CA LEU A 34 -5.75 -3.03 18.62
C LEU A 34 -6.02 -1.67 19.26
N LEU A 35 -6.05 -0.59 18.46
CA LEU A 35 -6.33 0.76 18.96
C LEU A 35 -7.76 0.87 19.49
N ILE A 36 -8.74 0.31 18.76
CA ILE A 36 -10.14 0.28 19.17
C ILE A 36 -10.32 -0.57 20.43
N GLU A 37 -9.75 -1.78 20.46
CA GLU A 37 -9.86 -2.69 21.62
C GLU A 37 -9.26 -2.06 22.88
N LYS A 38 -8.14 -1.34 22.74
CA LYS A 38 -7.48 -0.61 23.83
C LYS A 38 -8.15 0.73 24.15
N LYS A 39 -9.24 1.09 23.47
CA LYS A 39 -9.97 2.35 23.61
C LYS A 39 -9.06 3.58 23.43
N VAL A 40 -8.07 3.48 22.55
CA VAL A 40 -7.15 4.57 22.21
C VAL A 40 -7.76 5.50 21.16
N ALA A 41 -8.55 4.95 20.24
CA ALA A 41 -9.29 5.69 19.23
C ALA A 41 -10.59 4.95 18.88
N THR A 42 -11.60 5.66 18.40
CA THR A 42 -12.79 5.06 17.80
C THR A 42 -12.57 4.76 16.33
N LYS A 43 -13.48 3.97 15.75
CA LYS A 43 -13.45 3.67 14.32
C LYS A 43 -13.62 4.95 13.49
N GLU A 44 -14.51 5.83 13.92
CA GLU A 44 -14.81 7.10 13.26
C GLU A 44 -13.60 8.05 13.29
N GLU A 45 -12.85 8.09 14.40
CA GLU A 45 -11.61 8.89 14.49
C GLU A 45 -10.53 8.38 13.52
N ILE A 46 -10.39 7.06 13.42
CA ILE A 46 -9.45 6.42 12.48
C ILE A 46 -9.84 6.72 11.02
N GLU A 47 -11.13 6.60 10.70
CA GLU A 47 -11.64 6.90 9.35
C GLU A 47 -11.44 8.38 8.99
N ALA A 48 -11.74 9.30 9.91
CA ALA A 48 -11.54 10.73 9.68
C ALA A 48 -10.06 11.10 9.46
N GLU A 49 -9.13 10.53 10.24
CA GLU A 49 -7.69 10.77 10.02
C GLU A 49 -7.23 10.13 8.71
N THR A 50 -7.79 8.98 8.32
CA THR A 50 -7.48 8.34 7.02
C THR A 50 -7.88 9.26 5.86
N GLU A 51 -9.10 9.81 5.87
CA GLU A 51 -9.56 10.75 4.83
C GLU A 51 -8.68 12.00 4.76
N LYS A 52 -8.31 12.55 5.91
CA LYS A 52 -7.38 13.70 5.98
C LYS A 52 -6.02 13.37 5.36
N GLN A 53 -5.42 12.24 5.72
CA GLN A 53 -4.13 11.80 5.16
C GLN A 53 -4.20 11.52 3.67
N MET A 54 -5.33 11.01 3.17
CA MET A 54 -5.57 10.86 1.73
C MET A 54 -5.56 12.23 1.01
N GLY A 55 -6.23 13.23 1.58
CA GLY A 55 -6.23 14.60 1.07
C GLY A 55 -4.83 15.22 1.05
N GLU A 56 -4.08 15.11 2.15
CA GLU A 56 -2.70 15.59 2.25
C GLU A 56 -1.79 14.92 1.23
N THR A 57 -1.90 13.60 1.08
CA THR A 57 -1.11 12.82 0.12
C THR A 57 -1.44 13.21 -1.32
N ALA A 58 -2.72 13.34 -1.67
CA ALA A 58 -3.15 13.76 -3.00
C ALA A 58 -2.61 15.17 -3.34
N HIS A 59 -2.68 16.11 -2.39
CA HIS A 59 -2.13 17.45 -2.56
C HIS A 59 -0.61 17.45 -2.75
N ASN A 60 0.11 16.61 -2.01
CA ASN A 60 1.56 16.49 -2.13
C ASN A 60 1.95 15.92 -3.50
N ILE A 61 1.26 14.86 -3.96
CA ILE A 61 1.48 14.26 -5.27
C ILE A 61 1.18 15.26 -6.39
N PHE A 62 0.09 16.03 -6.28
CA PHE A 62 -0.28 17.05 -7.27
C PHE A 62 0.83 18.09 -7.50
N LYS A 63 1.62 18.40 -6.46
CA LYS A 63 2.75 19.33 -6.54
C LYS A 63 4.03 18.70 -7.07
N MET A 64 4.10 17.38 -7.19
CA MET A 64 5.29 16.71 -7.69
C MET A 64 5.41 16.91 -9.22
N PRO A 65 6.65 17.03 -9.74
CA PRO A 65 6.84 16.97 -11.18
C PRO A 65 6.34 15.62 -11.72
N PRO A 66 5.84 15.58 -12.97
CA PRO A 66 5.39 14.33 -13.57
C PRO A 66 6.53 13.32 -13.61
N LEU A 67 6.18 12.03 -13.51
CA LEU A 67 7.16 10.97 -13.64
C LEU A 67 7.87 11.11 -15.00
N PRO A 68 9.20 10.88 -15.05
CA PRO A 68 9.92 10.89 -16.31
C PRO A 68 9.23 9.91 -17.27
N VAL A 69 8.80 10.42 -18.43
CA VAL A 69 8.34 9.54 -19.49
C VAL A 69 9.57 8.75 -19.93
N GLU A 70 9.58 7.43 -19.74
CA GLU A 70 10.57 6.58 -20.38
C GLU A 70 10.47 6.82 -21.89
N SER A 71 11.36 7.65 -22.44
CA SER A 71 11.58 7.71 -23.86
C SER A 71 11.97 6.30 -24.27
N LYS A 72 11.07 5.61 -24.98
CA LYS A 72 11.30 4.32 -25.63
C LYS A 72 12.79 4.20 -25.97
N LYS A 73 13.49 3.26 -25.32
CA LYS A 73 14.81 2.80 -25.78
C LYS A 73 14.66 2.35 -27.24
N LYS A 74 14.91 3.27 -28.18
CA LYS A 74 15.23 2.98 -29.58
C LYS A 74 16.69 2.53 -29.61
N ASN A 75 16.94 1.25 -29.35
CA ASN A 75 18.08 0.54 -29.92
C ASN A 75 17.47 -0.70 -30.60
N ASN A 76 16.95 -0.58 -31.82
CA ASN A 76 17.68 -1.02 -33.03
C ASN A 76 19.19 -1.11 -32.84
N GLU A 77 19.68 -2.33 -32.69
CA GLU A 77 21.05 -2.87 -32.89
C GLU A 77 21.06 -4.19 -32.08
N HIS A 78 20.93 -5.38 -32.67
CA HIS A 78 21.79 -5.94 -33.70
C HIS A 78 21.02 -6.75 -34.75
N GLN A 79 21.52 -6.62 -35.98
CA GLN A 79 21.40 -7.59 -37.07
C GLN A 79 22.00 -8.94 -36.67
#